data_AF-A0A842YN00-F1
#
_entry.id   AF-A0A842YN00-F1
#
_cell.length_a   1.000
_cell.length_b   1.000
_cell.length_c   1.000
_cell.angle_alpha   90.00
_cell.angle_beta   90.00
_cell.angle_gamma   90.00
#
_symmetry.space_group_name_H-M   'P 1'
#
loop_
_entity.id
_entity.type
_entity.pdbx_description
1 polymer ?
#
loop_
_entity_poly.entity_id
_entity_poly.type
_entity_poly.pdbx_seq_one_letter_code
_entity_poly.pdbx_strand_id
1 'polypeptide(L)'
;MLIAQNNLQFILEVALIIHVGIILLFNVVAVPLSLVMFLGTVLTVILALIFSADAAFLLLPFLSHHEFTHPFGPFAVLFWVTMVASSNLLTEAGIGSASVKKLSLLLFFVIAISGGLMHRSFLVLWLLGWAFGYLLMSKSFRRSTRITRNSVISFILAGVAGFALLEFLSRVLNKSVLSPMLRITRLEENTVPSLSLVLKNTTFWGHVQGSCYWKSACLGGADGYITLPVTMIQNLGLPYHIFYGVLVVKKDYIDYMLPGIFAVAFDAGFFGLLFLLSWVMIVTFSGLTVLRKYQEQRLNGSRMYLGREALLIGSLAAFLSQSIVGLFIFNRSFNSAALLTYIIISALVMAHTVTVKRTIP
;
A
#
# COMPACT_ATOMS: atom_id res chain seq x y z
N MET A 1 31.13 -6.66 3.78
CA MET A 1 31.07 -5.22 3.46
C MET A 1 29.62 -4.90 3.10
N LEU A 2 28.84 -4.37 4.06
CA LEU A 2 27.41 -4.03 3.91
C LEU A 2 27.27 -2.58 3.43
N ILE A 3 27.93 -2.24 2.33
CA ILE A 3 27.71 -0.97 1.65
C ILE A 3 27.14 -1.36 0.30
N ALA A 4 25.84 -1.16 0.13
CA ALA A 4 25.18 -1.47 -1.13
C ALA A 4 25.88 -0.74 -2.29
N GLN A 5 26.05 -1.42 -3.42
CA GLN A 5 26.79 -0.89 -4.57
C GLN A 5 25.85 -0.21 -5.58
N ASN A 6 24.56 -0.49 -5.53
CA ASN A 6 23.53 0.07 -6.39
C ASN A 6 22.15 0.12 -5.69
N ASN A 7 21.17 0.75 -6.33
CA ASN A 7 19.82 0.92 -5.78
C ASN A 7 19.14 -0.41 -5.46
N LEU A 8 19.29 -1.42 -6.34
CA LEU A 8 18.63 -2.71 -6.17
C LEU A 8 19.16 -3.44 -4.93
N GLN A 9 20.48 -3.47 -4.75
CA GLN A 9 21.10 -4.04 -3.56
C GLN A 9 20.64 -3.31 -2.30
N PHE A 10 20.57 -1.97 -2.33
CA PHE A 10 20.11 -1.18 -1.20
C PHE A 10 18.65 -1.50 -0.82
N ILE A 11 17.76 -1.64 -1.82
CA ILE A 11 16.37 -2.06 -1.60
C ILE A 11 16.32 -3.44 -0.94
N LEU A 12 17.11 -4.40 -1.43
CA LEU A 12 17.13 -5.77 -0.90
C LEU A 12 17.66 -5.83 0.54
N GLU A 13 18.74 -5.10 0.85
CA GLU A 13 19.31 -5.02 2.19
C GLU A 13 18.31 -4.43 3.19
N VAL A 14 17.69 -3.30 2.85
CA VAL A 14 16.66 -2.67 3.69
C VAL A 14 15.45 -3.57 3.84
N ALA A 15 15.01 -4.25 2.77
CA ALA A 15 13.92 -5.20 2.84
C ALA A 15 14.24 -6.34 3.81
N LEU A 16 15.44 -6.93 3.74
CA LEU A 16 15.86 -8.00 4.63
C LEU A 16 15.92 -7.53 6.08
N ILE A 17 16.52 -6.38 6.35
CA ILE A 17 16.61 -5.80 7.71
C ILE A 17 15.22 -5.57 8.29
N ILE A 18 14.29 -4.99 7.52
CA ILE A 18 12.92 -4.73 7.96
C ILE A 18 12.18 -6.03 8.25
N HIS A 19 12.30 -7.04 7.38
CA HIS A 19 11.66 -8.33 7.58
C HIS A 19 12.16 -9.00 8.86
N VAL A 20 13.48 -9.09 9.05
CA VAL A 20 14.07 -9.65 10.27
C VAL A 20 13.64 -8.86 11.50
N GLY A 21 13.73 -7.53 11.46
CA GLY A 21 13.37 -6.66 12.58
C GLY A 21 11.90 -6.81 13.00
N ILE A 22 10.98 -6.81 12.04
CA ILE A 22 9.54 -6.95 12.33
C ILE A 22 9.22 -8.35 12.83
N ILE A 23 9.80 -9.41 12.26
CA ILE A 23 9.63 -10.79 12.74
C ILE A 23 10.07 -10.91 14.21
N LEU A 24 11.23 -10.35 14.56
CA LEU A 24 11.74 -10.38 15.94
C LEU A 24 10.83 -9.60 16.89
N LEU A 25 10.48 -8.37 16.54
CA LEU A 25 9.60 -7.53 17.36
C LEU A 25 8.24 -8.18 17.59
N PHE A 26 7.66 -8.79 16.55
CA PHE A 26 6.37 -9.48 16.63
C PHE A 26 6.38 -10.73 17.52
N ASN A 27 7.54 -11.36 17.69
CA ASN A 27 7.73 -12.51 18.59
C ASN A 27 7.98 -12.10 20.05
N VAL A 28 8.53 -10.91 20.29
CA VAL A 28 8.77 -10.37 21.64
C VAL A 28 7.47 -9.83 22.24
N VAL A 29 6.67 -9.10 21.45
CA VAL A 29 5.49 -8.39 21.94
C VAL A 29 4.27 -9.31 21.98
N ALA A 30 3.57 -9.32 23.11
CA ALA A 30 2.24 -9.94 23.18
C ALA A 30 1.25 -9.09 22.38
N VAL A 31 0.41 -9.72 21.56
CA VAL A 31 -0.54 -9.04 20.66
C VAL A 31 -1.97 -9.33 21.12
N PRO A 32 -2.42 -8.79 22.27
CA PRO A 32 -3.79 -8.96 22.73
C PRO A 32 -4.75 -8.11 21.88
N LEU A 33 -6.01 -8.54 21.83
CA LEU A 33 -7.06 -7.86 21.05
C LEU A 33 -7.26 -6.39 21.48
N SER A 34 -7.14 -6.08 22.77
CA SER A 34 -7.28 -4.72 23.30
C SER A 34 -6.20 -3.78 22.78
N LEU A 35 -4.93 -4.23 22.77
CA LEU A 35 -3.80 -3.47 22.23
C LEU A 35 -3.99 -3.20 20.74
N VAL A 36 -4.36 -4.23 19.97
CA VAL A 36 -4.58 -4.10 18.53
C VAL A 36 -5.73 -3.15 18.21
N MET A 37 -6.84 -3.24 18.95
CA MET A 37 -7.94 -2.29 18.79
C MET A 37 -7.54 -0.87 19.16
N PHE A 38 -6.84 -0.67 20.27
CA PHE A 38 -6.39 0.64 20.72
C PHE A 38 -5.46 1.29 19.68
N LEU A 39 -4.39 0.58 19.28
CA LEU A 39 -3.46 1.05 18.27
C LEU A 39 -4.14 1.29 16.93
N GLY A 40 -4.98 0.35 16.46
CA GLY A 40 -5.74 0.50 15.23
C GLY A 40 -6.63 1.74 15.24
N THR A 41 -7.31 2.02 16.36
CA THR A 41 -8.18 3.20 16.49
C THR A 41 -7.36 4.48 16.51
N VAL A 42 -6.35 4.57 17.38
CA VAL A 42 -5.50 5.76 17.52
C VAL A 42 -4.81 6.10 16.20
N LEU A 43 -4.20 5.11 15.55
CA LEU A 43 -3.49 5.32 14.28
C LEU A 43 -4.44 5.68 13.14
N THR A 44 -5.65 5.13 13.10
CA THR A 44 -6.66 5.52 12.11
C THR A 44 -7.11 6.97 12.33
N VAL A 45 -7.30 7.39 13.58
CA VAL A 45 -7.66 8.80 13.90
C VAL A 45 -6.53 9.75 13.51
N ILE A 46 -5.29 9.43 13.88
CA ILE A 46 -4.11 10.23 13.49
C ILE A 46 -4.04 10.36 11.98
N LEU A 47 -4.17 9.26 11.24
CA LEU A 47 -4.16 9.30 9.78
C LEU A 47 -5.32 10.14 9.24
N ALA A 48 -6.54 9.98 9.75
CA ALA A 48 -7.66 10.82 9.33
C ALA A 48 -7.36 12.31 9.51
N LEU A 49 -6.77 12.71 10.63
CA LEU A 49 -6.36 14.10 10.88
C LEU A 49 -5.29 14.57 9.90
N ILE A 50 -4.26 13.78 9.62
CA ILE A 50 -3.20 14.14 8.68
C ILE A 50 -3.78 14.27 7.25
N PHE A 51 -4.62 13.33 6.83
CA PHE A 51 -5.30 13.40 5.54
C PHE A 51 -6.21 14.62 5.42
N SER A 52 -6.94 14.97 6.48
CA SER A 52 -7.77 16.18 6.51
C SER A 52 -6.94 17.46 6.54
N ALA A 53 -5.79 17.48 7.23
CA ALA A 53 -4.87 18.61 7.23
C ALA A 53 -4.29 18.85 5.82
N ASP A 54 -3.87 17.79 5.14
CA ASP A 54 -3.46 17.88 3.73
C ASP A 54 -4.61 18.47 2.91
N ALA A 55 -5.81 17.89 2.98
CA ALA A 55 -6.99 18.36 2.23
C ALA A 55 -7.28 19.85 2.45
N ALA A 56 -7.13 20.33 3.68
CA ALA A 56 -7.26 21.75 4.01
C ALA A 56 -6.16 22.60 3.38
N PHE A 57 -4.92 22.12 3.33
CA PHE A 57 -3.80 22.83 2.68
C PHE A 57 -4.00 23.04 1.18
N LEU A 58 -4.79 22.19 0.49
CA LEU A 58 -5.19 22.42 -0.92
C LEU A 58 -6.01 23.70 -1.12
N LEU A 59 -6.72 24.11 -0.08
CA LEU A 59 -7.60 25.28 -0.11
C LEU A 59 -6.85 26.56 0.28
N LEU A 60 -5.62 26.45 0.79
CA LEU A 60 -4.80 27.59 1.20
C LEU A 60 -3.80 27.99 0.10
N PRO A 61 -3.76 29.26 -0.33
CA PRO A 61 -3.01 29.71 -1.51
C PRO A 61 -1.48 29.57 -1.40
N PHE A 62 -0.91 29.43 -0.19
CA PHE A 62 0.53 29.32 0.03
C PHE A 62 1.01 27.93 0.47
N LEU A 63 0.10 26.99 0.77
CA LEU A 63 0.43 25.65 1.26
C LEU A 63 0.04 24.52 0.30
N SER A 64 -0.53 24.87 -0.87
CA SER A 64 -1.08 23.92 -1.84
C SER A 64 -0.07 22.95 -2.47
N HIS A 65 1.23 23.16 -2.27
CA HIS A 65 2.30 22.31 -2.82
C HIS A 65 2.80 21.22 -1.86
N HIS A 66 2.37 21.22 -0.59
CA HIS A 66 2.79 20.21 0.37
C HIS A 66 1.88 18.98 0.32
N GLU A 67 2.44 17.82 -0.05
CA GLU A 67 1.76 16.52 -0.03
C GLU A 67 2.42 15.62 1.03
N PHE A 68 1.87 15.52 2.24
CA PHE A 68 2.44 14.69 3.32
C PHE A 68 1.93 13.25 3.30
N THR A 69 0.72 13.01 2.78
CA THR A 69 0.00 11.73 2.97
C THR A 69 0.19 10.67 1.89
N HIS A 70 0.99 10.97 0.85
CA HIS A 70 1.20 10.06 -0.28
C HIS A 70 1.66 8.64 0.11
N PRO A 71 2.59 8.41 1.07
CA PRO A 71 3.02 7.06 1.44
C PRO A 71 2.10 6.37 2.45
N PHE A 72 1.13 7.08 3.03
CA PHE A 72 0.34 6.59 4.16
C PHE A 72 -0.96 5.90 3.75
N GLY A 73 -1.31 5.89 2.46
CA GLY A 73 -2.55 5.26 2.00
C GLY A 73 -2.70 3.79 2.39
N PRO A 74 -1.69 2.94 2.14
CA PRO A 74 -1.71 1.54 2.57
C PRO A 74 -1.78 1.37 4.09
N PHE A 75 -1.13 2.26 4.87
CA PHE A 75 -1.25 2.26 6.33
C PHE A 75 -2.66 2.64 6.79
N ALA A 76 -3.32 3.59 6.11
CA ALA A 76 -4.71 3.92 6.41
C ALA A 76 -5.61 2.70 6.23
N VAL A 77 -5.41 1.93 5.14
CA VAL A 77 -6.13 0.66 4.93
C VAL A 77 -5.81 -0.33 6.04
N LEU A 78 -4.53 -0.51 6.38
CA LEU A 78 -4.08 -1.45 7.41
C LEU A 78 -4.76 -1.16 8.75
N PHE A 79 -4.66 0.07 9.26
CA PHE A 79 -5.17 0.41 10.58
C PHE A 79 -6.69 0.46 10.62
N TRP A 80 -7.35 0.98 9.58
CA TRP A 80 -8.81 1.01 9.51
C TRP A 80 -9.40 -0.39 9.44
N VAL A 81 -8.89 -1.26 8.56
CA VAL A 81 -9.36 -2.66 8.47
C VAL A 81 -9.07 -3.41 9.77
N THR A 82 -7.91 -3.20 10.39
CA THR A 82 -7.57 -3.78 11.70
C THR A 82 -8.55 -3.33 12.79
N MET A 83 -8.92 -2.04 12.82
CA MET A 83 -9.91 -1.49 13.75
C MET A 83 -11.29 -2.13 13.55
N VAL A 84 -11.75 -2.24 12.30
CA VAL A 84 -13.03 -2.89 11.96
C VAL A 84 -13.02 -4.36 12.37
N ALA A 85 -11.98 -5.11 12.00
CA ALA A 85 -11.82 -6.51 12.32
C ALA A 85 -11.81 -6.74 13.84
N SER A 86 -11.04 -5.92 14.58
CA SER A 86 -10.98 -5.99 16.05
C SER A 86 -12.34 -5.72 16.69
N SER A 87 -13.08 -4.72 16.19
CA SER A 87 -14.42 -4.41 16.71
C SER A 87 -15.41 -5.56 16.48
N ASN A 88 -15.31 -6.25 15.35
CA ASN A 88 -16.15 -7.41 15.06
C ASN A 88 -15.80 -8.59 15.96
N LEU A 89 -14.52 -8.87 16.18
CA LEU A 89 -14.07 -9.90 17.12
C LEU A 89 -14.49 -9.63 18.56
N LEU A 90 -14.49 -8.37 19.00
CA LEU A 90 -15.00 -8.00 20.33
C LEU A 90 -16.50 -8.29 20.46
N THR A 91 -17.28 -7.96 19.43
CA THR A 91 -18.72 -8.27 19.42
C THR A 91 -18.95 -9.77 19.55
N GLU A 92 -18.16 -10.59 18.85
CA GLU A 92 -18.24 -12.06 18.94
C GLU A 92 -17.76 -12.60 20.30
N ALA A 93 -16.87 -11.88 20.99
CA ALA A 93 -16.44 -12.19 22.35
C ALA A 93 -17.44 -11.74 23.44
N GLY A 94 -18.59 -11.16 23.06
CA GLY A 94 -19.61 -10.66 23.98
C GLY A 94 -19.35 -9.25 24.53
N ILE A 95 -18.37 -8.52 23.99
CA ILE A 95 -18.01 -7.17 24.42
C ILE A 95 -18.68 -6.15 23.49
N GLY A 96 -19.39 -5.19 24.08
CA GLY A 96 -20.05 -4.12 23.34
C GLY A 96 -19.05 -3.25 22.58
N SER A 97 -19.18 -3.18 21.25
CA SER A 97 -18.27 -2.41 20.37
C SER A 97 -19.01 -1.42 19.46
N ALA A 98 -20.24 -1.05 19.81
CA ALA A 98 -21.11 -0.25 18.94
C ALA A 98 -20.54 1.16 18.67
N SER A 99 -19.93 1.80 19.67
CA SER A 99 -19.28 3.11 19.55
C SER A 99 -18.12 3.07 18.56
N VAL A 100 -17.24 2.07 18.68
CA VAL A 100 -16.07 1.87 17.80
C VAL A 100 -16.52 1.64 16.35
N LYS A 101 -17.61 0.89 16.14
CA LYS A 101 -18.19 0.67 14.80
C LYS A 101 -18.73 1.96 14.18
N LYS A 102 -19.42 2.80 14.96
CA LYS A 102 -19.88 4.12 14.50
C LYS A 102 -18.71 5.04 14.17
N LEU A 103 -17.69 5.08 15.03
CA LEU A 103 -16.47 5.86 14.79
C LEU A 103 -15.75 5.39 13.52
N SER A 104 -15.62 4.07 13.32
CA SER A 104 -14.99 3.50 12.13
C SER A 104 -15.69 3.93 10.84
N LEU A 105 -17.02 4.00 10.84
CA LEU A 105 -17.80 4.49 9.69
C LEU A 105 -17.52 5.97 9.42
N LEU A 106 -17.48 6.80 10.46
CA LEU A 106 -17.13 8.22 10.34
C LEU A 106 -15.72 8.38 9.74
N LEU A 107 -14.73 7.70 10.34
CA LEU A 107 -13.34 7.75 9.87
C LEU A 107 -13.19 7.24 8.44
N PHE A 108 -14.00 6.26 8.04
CA PHE A 108 -14.03 5.78 6.65
C PHE A 108 -14.33 6.90 5.67
N PHE A 109 -15.39 7.67 5.92
CA PHE A 109 -15.78 8.76 5.03
C PHE A 109 -14.80 9.94 5.10
N VAL A 110 -14.31 10.29 6.28
CA VAL A 110 -13.31 11.37 6.44
C VAL A 110 -12.05 11.07 5.64
N ILE A 111 -11.51 9.84 5.76
CA ILE A 111 -10.32 9.41 5.03
C ILE A 111 -10.60 9.30 3.53
N ALA A 112 -11.74 8.72 3.13
CA ALA A 112 -12.11 8.57 1.72
C ALA A 112 -12.20 9.93 1.01
N ILE A 113 -12.87 10.91 1.62
CA ILE A 113 -13.02 12.25 1.07
C ILE A 113 -11.67 12.96 1.04
N SER A 114 -10.99 13.04 2.19
CA SER A 114 -9.73 13.80 2.31
C SER A 114 -8.63 13.22 1.40
N GLY A 115 -8.46 11.89 1.42
CA GLY A 115 -7.49 11.20 0.59
C GLY A 115 -7.85 11.18 -0.89
N GLY A 116 -9.14 11.12 -1.24
CA GLY A 116 -9.58 11.16 -2.63
C GLY A 116 -9.40 12.53 -3.29
N LEU A 117 -9.55 13.61 -2.51
CA LEU A 117 -9.24 14.97 -2.95
C LEU A 117 -7.74 15.14 -3.24
N MET A 118 -6.89 14.54 -2.41
CA MET A 118 -5.44 14.69 -2.51
C MET A 118 -4.75 13.79 -3.52
N HIS A 119 -5.02 12.49 -3.45
CA HIS A 119 -4.18 11.49 -4.07
C HIS A 119 -4.90 10.81 -5.22
N ARG A 120 -4.23 10.72 -6.36
CA ARG A 120 -4.83 10.25 -7.61
C ARG A 120 -5.30 8.81 -7.56
N SER A 121 -4.51 7.93 -6.94
CA SER A 121 -4.77 6.49 -6.84
C SER A 121 -5.43 6.07 -5.52
N PHE A 122 -5.59 7.00 -4.58
CA PHE A 122 -5.98 6.66 -3.22
C PHE A 122 -7.39 6.09 -3.14
N LEU A 123 -8.38 6.65 -3.85
CA LEU A 123 -9.74 6.10 -3.83
C LEU A 123 -9.80 4.66 -4.30
N VAL A 124 -9.03 4.31 -5.34
CA VAL A 124 -8.94 2.94 -5.83
C VAL A 124 -8.32 2.04 -4.75
N LEU A 125 -7.20 2.46 -4.17
CA LEU A 125 -6.54 1.74 -3.06
C LEU A 125 -7.46 1.56 -1.86
N TRP A 126 -8.17 2.61 -1.46
CA TRP A 126 -9.07 2.65 -0.31
C TRP A 126 -10.26 1.71 -0.49
N LEU A 127 -10.92 1.77 -1.66
CA LEU A 127 -12.04 0.90 -1.98
C LEU A 127 -11.61 -0.57 -2.14
N LEU A 128 -10.45 -0.83 -2.76
CA LEU A 128 -9.87 -2.18 -2.79
C LEU A 128 -9.55 -2.67 -1.38
N GLY A 129 -8.99 -1.82 -0.53
CA GLY A 129 -8.68 -2.13 0.87
C GLY A 129 -9.92 -2.51 1.66
N TRP A 130 -10.99 -1.75 1.48
CA TRP A 130 -12.29 -2.09 2.04
C TRP A 130 -12.84 -3.41 1.49
N ALA A 131 -12.78 -3.64 0.18
CA ALA A 131 -13.23 -4.88 -0.44
C ALA A 131 -12.46 -6.10 0.09
N PHE A 132 -11.12 -6.08 0.07
CA PHE A 132 -10.31 -7.17 0.62
C PHE A 132 -10.52 -7.37 2.11
N GLY A 133 -10.58 -6.28 2.90
CA GLY A 133 -10.88 -6.34 4.32
C GLY A 133 -12.22 -7.05 4.58
N TYR A 134 -13.27 -6.68 3.83
CA TYR A 134 -14.57 -7.32 3.93
C TYR A 134 -14.56 -8.80 3.50
N LEU A 135 -13.88 -9.13 2.40
CA LEU A 135 -13.72 -10.52 1.92
C LEU A 135 -12.95 -11.42 2.91
N LEU A 136 -11.91 -10.88 3.54
CA LEU A 136 -11.13 -11.60 4.54
C LEU A 136 -11.94 -11.78 5.82
N MET A 137 -12.58 -10.73 6.32
CA MET A 137 -13.44 -10.78 7.50
C MET A 137 -14.62 -11.72 7.32
N SER A 138 -15.26 -11.75 6.15
CA SER A 138 -16.39 -12.64 5.92
C SER A 138 -16.03 -14.11 5.85
N LYS A 139 -14.83 -14.42 5.36
CA LYS A 139 -14.29 -15.79 5.44
C LYS A 139 -13.85 -16.13 6.87
N SER A 140 -13.40 -15.14 7.64
CA SER A 140 -12.94 -15.33 9.02
C SER A 140 -14.06 -15.51 10.01
N PHE A 141 -15.08 -14.66 9.94
CA PHE A 141 -16.18 -14.59 10.89
C PHE A 141 -17.32 -15.47 10.39
N ARG A 142 -18.00 -16.21 11.28
CA ARG A 142 -19.15 -17.09 10.94
C ARG A 142 -20.40 -16.31 10.48
N ARG A 143 -20.22 -15.12 9.91
CA ARG A 143 -21.25 -14.36 9.22
C ARG A 143 -21.24 -14.82 7.77
N SER A 144 -22.25 -15.59 7.39
CA SER A 144 -22.56 -15.89 6.00
C SER A 144 -22.76 -14.58 5.24
N THR A 145 -21.70 -14.01 4.70
CA THR A 145 -21.84 -13.00 3.66
C THR A 145 -21.76 -13.75 2.34
N ARG A 146 -22.92 -14.19 1.84
CA ARG A 146 -23.03 -14.33 0.39
C ARG A 146 -22.74 -12.94 -0.15
N ILE A 147 -21.64 -12.79 -0.88
CA ILE A 147 -21.42 -11.60 -1.71
C ILE A 147 -22.59 -11.58 -2.66
N THR A 148 -23.61 -10.81 -2.33
CA THR A 148 -24.81 -10.73 -3.15
C THR A 148 -24.46 -9.87 -4.36
N ARG A 149 -25.08 -10.17 -5.50
CA ARG A 149 -25.01 -9.30 -6.69
C ARG A 149 -25.28 -7.83 -6.32
N ASN A 150 -26.20 -7.60 -5.40
CA ASN A 150 -26.56 -6.26 -4.89
C ASN A 150 -25.41 -5.58 -4.14
N SER A 151 -24.59 -6.32 -3.38
CA SER A 151 -23.41 -5.75 -2.70
C SER A 151 -22.32 -5.36 -3.70
N VAL A 152 -22.10 -6.17 -4.74
CA VAL A 152 -21.14 -5.85 -5.81
C VAL A 152 -21.61 -4.64 -6.61
N ILE A 153 -22.89 -4.61 -7.00
CA ILE A 153 -23.49 -3.47 -7.70
C ILE A 153 -23.41 -2.20 -6.85
N SER A 154 -23.75 -2.28 -5.56
CA SER A 154 -23.66 -1.13 -4.64
C SER A 154 -22.23 -0.60 -4.52
N PHE A 155 -21.23 -1.50 -4.45
CA PHE A 155 -19.81 -1.13 -4.46
C PHE A 155 -19.41 -0.39 -5.74
N ILE A 156 -19.79 -0.94 -6.91
CA ILE A 156 -19.51 -0.31 -8.21
C ILE A 156 -20.20 1.05 -8.30
N LEU A 157 -21.48 1.14 -7.92
CA LEU A 157 -22.24 2.39 -7.92
C LEU A 157 -21.62 3.44 -7.00
N ALA A 158 -21.17 3.06 -5.80
CA ALA A 158 -20.50 3.98 -4.89
C ALA A 158 -19.19 4.51 -5.49
N GLY A 159 -18.41 3.64 -6.16
CA GLY A 159 -17.21 4.05 -6.89
C GLY A 159 -17.52 5.03 -8.02
N VAL A 160 -18.49 4.71 -8.87
CA VAL A 160 -18.93 5.57 -9.98
C VAL A 160 -19.47 6.91 -9.47
N ALA A 161 -20.29 6.91 -8.41
CA ALA A 161 -20.83 8.12 -7.80
C ALA A 161 -19.71 9.02 -7.24
N GLY A 162 -18.71 8.43 -6.57
CA GLY A 162 -17.54 9.16 -6.08
C GLY A 162 -16.74 9.81 -7.22
N PHE A 163 -16.53 9.07 -8.33
CA PHE A 163 -15.86 9.61 -9.52
C PHE A 163 -16.66 10.74 -10.17
N ALA A 164 -17.97 10.56 -10.34
CA ALA A 164 -18.85 11.57 -10.94
C ALA A 164 -18.91 12.85 -10.09
N LEU A 165 -18.97 12.72 -8.76
CA LEU A 165 -18.97 13.86 -7.83
C LEU A 165 -17.67 14.66 -7.94
N LEU A 166 -16.52 13.99 -8.00
CA LEU A 166 -15.22 14.65 -8.17
C LEU A 166 -15.10 15.37 -9.51
N GLU A 167 -15.59 14.76 -10.59
CA GLU A 167 -15.63 15.39 -11.92
C GLU A 167 -16.52 16.64 -11.91
N PHE A 168 -17.70 16.55 -11.30
CA PHE A 168 -18.62 17.68 -11.15
C PHE A 168 -17.97 18.82 -10.36
N LEU A 169 -17.38 18.52 -9.20
CA LEU A 169 -16.67 19.51 -8.37
C LEU A 169 -15.49 20.12 -9.12
N SER A 170 -14.78 19.36 -9.93
CA SER A 170 -13.68 19.88 -10.77
C SER A 170 -14.15 20.97 -11.73
N ARG A 171 -15.34 20.79 -12.33
CA ARG A 171 -15.91 21.75 -13.29
C ARG A 171 -16.46 22.98 -12.58
N VAL A 172 -17.18 22.79 -11.46
CA VAL A 172 -17.78 23.89 -10.68
C VAL A 172 -16.71 24.77 -10.02
N LEU A 173 -15.66 24.16 -9.44
CA LEU A 173 -14.60 24.89 -8.75
C LEU A 173 -13.47 25.35 -9.68
N ASN A 174 -13.56 25.06 -10.98
CA ASN A 174 -12.52 25.28 -11.99
C ASN A 174 -11.12 24.76 -11.56
N LYS A 175 -11.10 23.68 -10.77
CA LYS A 175 -9.88 23.05 -10.26
C LYS A 175 -9.65 21.72 -10.98
N SER A 176 -8.90 21.75 -12.08
CA SER A 176 -8.56 20.57 -12.90
C SER A 176 -7.87 19.43 -12.14
N VAL A 177 -7.30 19.70 -10.96
CA VAL A 177 -6.71 18.68 -10.07
C VAL A 177 -7.76 17.66 -9.61
N LEU A 178 -9.03 18.06 -9.48
CA LEU A 178 -10.11 17.21 -8.99
C LEU A 178 -10.69 16.27 -10.05
N SER A 179 -10.50 16.55 -11.35
CA SER A 179 -11.09 15.77 -12.46
C SER A 179 -10.48 14.36 -12.55
N PRO A 180 -11.28 13.29 -12.34
CA PRO A 180 -10.82 11.92 -12.59
C PRO A 180 -10.63 11.64 -14.09
N MET A 181 -11.43 12.27 -14.97
CA MET A 181 -11.33 12.05 -16.43
C MET A 181 -9.99 12.52 -16.97
N LEU A 182 -9.58 13.73 -16.59
CA LEU A 182 -8.28 14.30 -16.96
C LEU A 182 -7.10 13.50 -16.41
N ARG A 183 -7.30 12.73 -15.32
CA ARG A 183 -6.29 11.79 -14.79
C ARG A 183 -6.16 10.54 -15.68
N ILE A 184 -7.27 10.02 -16.22
CA ILE A 184 -7.28 8.86 -17.13
C ILE A 184 -6.64 9.23 -18.47
N THR A 185 -6.96 10.41 -19.02
CA THR A 185 -6.40 10.84 -20.32
C THR A 185 -4.88 11.02 -20.24
N ARG A 186 -4.36 11.66 -19.18
CA ARG A 186 -2.91 11.79 -18.95
C ARG A 186 -2.20 10.44 -18.78
N LEU A 187 -2.89 9.47 -18.16
CA LEU A 187 -2.39 8.11 -18.03
C LEU A 187 -2.19 7.48 -19.40
N GLU A 188 -3.19 7.57 -20.27
CA GLU A 188 -3.14 7.01 -21.62
C GLU A 188 -2.04 7.66 -22.47
N GLU A 189 -2.00 8.99 -22.51
CA GLU A 189 -1.04 9.78 -23.28
C GLU A 189 0.42 9.50 -22.87
N ASN A 190 0.69 9.35 -21.57
CA ASN A 190 2.06 9.19 -21.06
C ASN A 190 2.53 7.72 -20.95
N THR A 191 1.59 6.77 -20.82
CA THR A 191 1.94 5.36 -20.60
C THR A 191 2.29 4.64 -21.89
N VAL A 192 1.59 4.92 -22.99
CA VAL A 192 1.77 4.19 -24.27
C VAL A 192 3.20 4.31 -24.83
N PRO A 193 3.82 5.50 -24.90
CA PRO A 193 5.21 5.63 -25.36
C PRO A 193 6.22 4.94 -24.43
N SER A 194 5.98 5.03 -23.11
CA SER A 194 6.83 4.42 -22.07
C SER A 194 6.84 2.88 -22.16
N LEU A 195 5.70 2.27 -22.48
CA LEU A 195 5.58 0.81 -22.63
C LEU A 195 6.44 0.27 -23.78
N SER A 196 6.44 0.95 -24.94
CA SER A 196 7.24 0.52 -26.08
C SER A 196 8.74 0.57 -25.78
N LEU A 197 9.18 1.60 -25.06
CA LEU A 197 10.57 1.73 -24.63
C LEU A 197 10.98 0.60 -23.69
N VAL A 198 10.18 0.34 -22.65
CA VAL A 198 10.51 -0.70 -21.65
C VAL A 198 10.53 -2.08 -22.29
N LEU A 199 9.48 -2.43 -23.07
CA LEU A 199 9.36 -3.76 -23.65
C LEU A 199 10.49 -4.10 -24.63
N LYS A 200 10.97 -3.11 -25.40
CA LYS A 200 12.05 -3.31 -26.37
C LYS A 200 13.43 -3.42 -25.75
N ASN A 201 13.64 -2.77 -24.60
CA ASN A 201 14.96 -2.61 -24.01
C ASN A 201 15.18 -3.41 -22.72
N THR A 202 14.13 -4.01 -22.15
CA THR A 202 14.27 -4.88 -20.98
C THR A 202 15.01 -6.16 -21.36
N THR A 203 16.00 -6.54 -20.57
CA THR A 203 16.73 -7.79 -20.75
C THR A 203 16.41 -8.75 -19.60
N PHE A 204 17.05 -9.92 -19.59
CA PHE A 204 16.90 -10.86 -18.49
C PHE A 204 17.38 -10.26 -17.15
N TRP A 205 18.44 -9.44 -17.18
CA TRP A 205 19.04 -8.72 -16.06
C TRP A 205 19.14 -7.22 -16.37
N GLY A 206 18.22 -6.43 -15.82
CA GLY A 206 18.13 -5.00 -16.11
C GLY A 206 17.66 -4.70 -17.53
N HIS A 207 18.37 -3.82 -18.23
CA HIS A 207 17.99 -3.32 -19.55
C HIS A 207 19.22 -2.99 -20.40
N VAL A 208 19.00 -2.76 -21.71
CA VAL A 208 20.06 -2.43 -22.66
C VAL A 208 20.76 -1.13 -22.24
N GLN A 209 22.08 -1.18 -22.08
CA GLN A 209 22.86 -0.01 -21.70
C GLN A 209 22.67 1.13 -22.73
N GLY A 210 22.46 2.36 -22.25
CA GLY A 210 22.18 3.52 -23.10
C GLY A 210 20.69 3.78 -23.36
N SER A 211 19.81 2.86 -23.00
CA SER A 211 18.35 3.02 -23.19
C SER A 211 17.65 3.76 -22.05
N CYS A 212 18.33 3.98 -20.92
CA CYS A 212 17.79 4.78 -19.82
C CYS A 212 18.00 6.28 -20.01
N TYR A 213 17.34 7.09 -19.16
CA TYR A 213 17.42 8.55 -19.19
C TYR A 213 18.86 9.08 -19.11
N TRP A 214 19.72 8.37 -18.37
CA TRP A 214 21.13 8.73 -18.19
C TRP A 214 22.00 8.50 -19.43
N LYS A 215 21.45 7.91 -20.51
CA LYS A 215 22.14 7.64 -21.79
C LYS A 215 23.50 6.96 -21.57
N SER A 216 24.60 7.63 -21.88
CA SER A 216 25.95 7.06 -21.71
C SER A 216 26.33 6.74 -20.26
N ALA A 217 25.67 7.37 -19.27
CA ALA A 217 25.87 7.08 -17.85
C ALA A 217 24.97 5.94 -17.32
N CYS A 218 24.22 5.28 -18.20
CA CYS A 218 23.38 4.15 -17.86
C CYS A 218 24.21 2.95 -17.36
N LEU A 219 23.83 2.38 -16.23
CA LEU A 219 24.45 1.18 -15.66
C LEU A 219 23.93 -0.11 -16.30
N GLY A 220 22.80 -0.04 -17.02
CA GLY A 220 22.15 -1.21 -17.61
C GLY A 220 21.29 -1.99 -16.60
N GLY A 221 20.95 -1.37 -15.47
CA GLY A 221 20.21 -1.94 -14.35
C GLY A 221 20.44 -1.17 -13.05
N ALA A 222 19.44 -1.16 -12.17
CA ALA A 222 19.43 -0.40 -10.91
C ALA A 222 19.71 1.10 -11.08
N ASP A 223 19.24 1.67 -12.19
CA ASP A 223 19.40 3.07 -12.62
C ASP A 223 18.46 4.04 -11.89
N GLY A 224 17.68 3.52 -10.93
CA GLY A 224 16.93 4.30 -9.96
C GLY A 224 15.49 4.59 -10.36
N TYR A 225 14.92 3.78 -11.26
CA TYR A 225 13.49 3.84 -11.60
C TYR A 225 12.61 3.32 -10.45
N ILE A 226 13.15 2.40 -9.64
CA ILE A 226 12.63 2.01 -8.34
C ILE A 226 13.69 2.36 -7.29
N THR A 227 13.33 3.21 -6.33
CA THR A 227 14.23 3.66 -5.26
C THR A 227 13.53 3.67 -3.91
N LEU A 228 14.33 3.59 -2.85
CA LEU A 228 13.91 3.97 -1.50
C LEU A 228 13.88 5.50 -1.35
N PRO A 229 13.33 6.06 -0.24
CA PRO A 229 13.30 7.50 -0.04
C PRO A 229 14.65 8.17 -0.30
N VAL A 230 14.65 9.20 -1.14
CA VAL A 230 15.88 9.94 -1.50
C VAL A 230 16.57 10.52 -0.27
N THR A 231 15.80 10.98 0.71
CA THR A 231 16.33 11.43 2.00
C THR A 231 17.10 10.33 2.72
N MET A 232 16.68 9.07 2.62
CA MET A 232 17.40 7.93 3.19
C MET A 232 18.72 7.67 2.45
N ILE A 233 18.71 7.74 1.12
CA ILE A 233 19.92 7.57 0.28
C ILE A 233 20.93 8.69 0.57
N GLN A 234 20.47 9.93 0.62
CA GLN A 234 21.28 11.12 0.90
C GLN A 234 21.86 11.11 2.31
N ASN A 235 21.05 10.76 3.32
CA ASN A 235 21.51 10.68 4.72
C ASN A 235 22.59 9.61 4.93
N LEU A 236 22.61 8.57 4.09
CA LEU A 236 23.64 7.53 4.11
C LEU A 236 24.83 7.82 3.18
N GLY A 237 24.82 8.97 2.49
CA GLY A 237 25.91 9.39 1.60
C GLY A 237 26.12 8.47 0.39
N LEU A 238 25.07 7.78 -0.07
CA LEU A 238 25.21 6.73 -1.09
C LEU A 238 25.23 7.35 -2.51
N PRO A 239 26.24 7.04 -3.35
CA PRO A 239 26.43 7.66 -4.66
C PRO A 239 25.65 6.93 -5.77
N TYR A 240 24.34 6.73 -5.58
CA TYR A 240 23.51 6.04 -6.56
C TYR A 240 22.91 6.99 -7.60
N HIS A 241 22.67 6.49 -8.81
CA HIS A 241 21.82 7.19 -9.77
C HIS A 241 20.40 7.25 -9.21
N ILE A 242 19.86 8.45 -9.01
CA ILE A 242 18.51 8.63 -8.49
C ILE A 242 17.67 9.23 -9.60
N PHE A 243 16.64 8.51 -10.04
CA PHE A 243 15.61 9.05 -10.93
C PHE A 243 14.63 9.90 -10.12
N TYR A 244 15.10 11.00 -9.52
CA TYR A 244 14.29 11.89 -8.69
C TYR A 244 14.62 13.36 -8.98
N GLY A 245 13.60 14.18 -9.22
CA GLY A 245 13.74 15.63 -9.34
C GLY A 245 13.55 16.23 -10.73
N VAL A 246 13.75 15.49 -11.82
CA VAL A 246 13.46 16.02 -13.18
C VAL A 246 11.94 16.21 -13.39
N LEU A 247 11.13 15.45 -12.66
CA LEU A 247 9.66 15.43 -12.73
C LEU A 247 8.95 16.43 -11.79
N VAL A 248 9.67 17.17 -10.94
CA VAL A 248 9.07 18.31 -10.21
C VAL A 248 8.93 19.52 -11.15
N VAL A 249 9.78 19.60 -12.18
CA VAL A 249 9.84 20.74 -13.11
C VAL A 249 9.35 20.40 -14.52
N LYS A 250 9.52 19.16 -15.00
CA LYS A 250 8.92 18.68 -16.26
C LYS A 250 8.36 17.28 -16.08
N LYS A 251 7.04 17.19 -15.89
CA LYS A 251 6.28 15.96 -16.17
C LYS A 251 6.63 15.52 -17.60
N ASP A 252 6.90 14.23 -17.80
CA ASP A 252 6.96 13.49 -19.07
C ASP A 252 8.29 12.78 -19.38
N TYR A 253 8.12 11.60 -20.00
CA TYR A 253 9.03 10.77 -20.81
C TYR A 253 9.34 9.33 -20.35
N ILE A 254 9.37 9.01 -19.05
CA ILE A 254 9.23 7.63 -18.53
C ILE A 254 8.50 7.75 -17.19
N ASP A 255 7.18 7.84 -17.26
CA ASP A 255 6.42 8.55 -16.24
C ASP A 255 6.11 7.72 -14.99
N TYR A 256 5.83 8.44 -13.90
CA TYR A 256 5.25 7.96 -12.63
C TYR A 256 3.96 7.14 -12.78
N MET A 257 3.40 7.12 -13.98
CA MET A 257 2.10 6.56 -14.36
C MET A 257 2.21 5.18 -15.02
N LEU A 258 3.42 4.73 -15.37
CA LEU A 258 3.65 3.37 -15.85
C LEU A 258 3.30 2.36 -14.73
N PRO A 259 2.66 1.21 -15.03
CA PRO A 259 2.48 0.16 -14.04
C PRO A 259 3.82 -0.30 -13.43
N GLY A 260 3.85 -0.51 -12.12
CA GLY A 260 5.07 -0.86 -11.38
C GLY A 260 5.78 -2.10 -11.90
N ILE A 261 5.06 -3.07 -12.48
CA ILE A 261 5.69 -4.25 -13.11
C ILE A 261 6.70 -3.87 -14.19
N PHE A 262 6.44 -2.83 -14.97
CA PHE A 262 7.33 -2.41 -16.05
C PHE A 262 8.50 -1.60 -15.51
N ALA A 263 8.29 -0.81 -14.45
CA ALA A 263 9.37 -0.11 -13.77
C ALA A 263 10.36 -1.10 -13.12
N VAL A 264 9.84 -2.12 -12.43
CA VAL A 264 10.67 -3.20 -11.84
C VAL A 264 11.35 -4.02 -12.92
N ALA A 265 10.65 -4.37 -14.00
CA ALA A 265 11.24 -5.09 -15.12
C ALA A 265 12.36 -4.30 -15.79
N PHE A 266 12.17 -3.00 -15.99
CA PHE A 266 13.21 -2.15 -16.57
C PHE A 266 14.42 -2.04 -15.64
N ASP A 267 14.20 -1.82 -14.34
CA ASP A 267 15.30 -1.57 -13.39
C ASP A 267 16.06 -2.85 -12.99
N ALA A 268 15.36 -3.98 -12.86
CA ALA A 268 15.92 -5.24 -12.36
C ALA A 268 15.86 -6.41 -13.35
N GLY A 269 15.33 -6.20 -14.55
CA GLY A 269 15.13 -7.23 -15.59
C GLY A 269 13.91 -8.12 -15.34
N PHE A 270 13.67 -9.04 -16.29
CA PHE A 270 12.62 -10.05 -16.16
C PHE A 270 12.82 -10.94 -14.93
N PHE A 271 14.07 -11.22 -14.53
CA PHE A 271 14.36 -11.98 -13.32
C PHE A 271 13.89 -11.23 -12.06
N GLY A 272 14.21 -9.94 -11.94
CA GLY A 272 13.75 -9.10 -10.83
C GLY A 272 12.22 -9.01 -10.74
N LEU A 273 11.54 -8.91 -11.89
CA LEU A 273 10.08 -8.95 -11.95
C LEU A 273 9.52 -10.30 -11.46
N LEU A 274 10.05 -11.42 -11.96
CA LEU A 274 9.61 -12.76 -11.55
C LEU A 274 9.85 -12.99 -10.05
N PHE A 275 10.98 -12.52 -9.52
CA PHE A 275 11.26 -12.58 -8.09
C PHE A 275 10.22 -11.80 -7.28
N LEU A 276 9.90 -10.57 -7.68
CA LEU A 276 8.90 -9.75 -6.99
C LEU A 276 7.51 -10.40 -7.03
N LEU A 277 7.05 -10.85 -8.20
CA LEU A 277 5.75 -11.51 -8.33
C LEU A 277 5.68 -12.80 -7.49
N SER A 278 6.76 -13.59 -7.49
CA SER A 278 6.87 -14.78 -6.65
C SER A 278 6.79 -14.43 -5.16
N TRP A 279 7.46 -13.36 -4.74
CA TRP A 279 7.38 -12.85 -3.37
C TRP A 279 5.95 -12.45 -2.98
N VAL A 280 5.23 -11.73 -3.86
CA VAL A 280 3.83 -11.36 -3.62
C VAL A 280 2.95 -12.60 -3.42
N MET A 281 3.16 -13.64 -4.23
CA MET A 281 2.43 -14.90 -4.08
C MET A 281 2.76 -15.59 -2.75
N ILE A 282 4.04 -15.67 -2.37
CA ILE A 282 4.49 -16.26 -1.10
C ILE A 282 3.83 -15.57 0.09
N VAL A 283 3.88 -14.23 0.15
CA VAL A 283 3.29 -13.45 1.24
C VAL A 283 1.78 -13.66 1.32
N THR A 284 1.11 -13.64 0.16
CA THR A 284 -0.34 -13.82 0.07
C THR A 284 -0.77 -15.20 0.57
N PHE A 285 -0.17 -16.27 0.04
CA PHE A 285 -0.53 -17.64 0.43
C PHE A 285 -0.17 -17.94 1.88
N SER A 286 0.99 -17.47 2.35
CA SER A 286 1.42 -17.67 3.74
C SER A 286 0.47 -16.98 4.70
N GLY A 287 0.13 -15.71 4.44
CA GLY A 287 -0.80 -14.97 5.29
C GLY A 287 -2.20 -15.57 5.29
N LEU A 288 -2.75 -15.97 4.14
CA LEU A 288 -4.05 -16.66 4.08
C LEU A 288 -4.04 -18.00 4.83
N THR A 289 -2.93 -18.73 4.78
CA THR A 289 -2.79 -20.01 5.48
C THR A 289 -2.74 -19.82 7.00
N VAL A 290 -1.99 -18.82 7.48
CA VAL A 290 -1.96 -18.49 8.91
C VAL A 290 -3.32 -17.96 9.38
N LEU A 291 -4.01 -17.18 8.56
CA LEU A 291 -5.35 -16.68 8.88
C LEU A 291 -6.34 -17.84 9.11
N ARG A 292 -6.32 -18.87 8.26
CA ARG A 292 -7.12 -20.10 8.47
C ARG A 292 -6.79 -20.80 9.79
N LYS A 293 -5.50 -20.90 10.14
CA LYS A 293 -5.09 -21.48 11.43
C LYS A 293 -5.64 -20.69 12.62
N TYR A 294 -5.59 -19.36 12.58
CA TYR A 294 -6.17 -18.54 13.65
C TYR A 294 -7.69 -18.70 13.75
N GLN A 295 -8.38 -18.79 12.62
CA GLN A 295 -9.81 -19.09 12.58
C GLN A 295 -10.13 -20.43 13.23
N GLU A 296 -9.42 -21.50 12.86
CA GLU A 296 -9.61 -22.84 13.44
C GLU A 296 -9.43 -22.83 14.97
N GLN A 297 -8.35 -22.19 15.46
CA GLN A 297 -8.10 -22.05 16.89
C GLN A 297 -9.22 -21.31 17.62
N ARG A 298 -9.74 -20.25 17.00
CA ARG A 298 -10.86 -19.47 17.54
C ARG A 298 -12.16 -20.25 17.55
N LEU A 299 -12.45 -21.01 16.49
CA LEU A 299 -13.62 -21.89 16.41
C LEU A 299 -13.57 -23.02 17.44
N ASN A 300 -12.36 -23.46 17.80
CA ASN A 300 -12.11 -24.41 18.90
C ASN A 300 -12.16 -23.74 20.30
N GLY A 301 -12.55 -22.48 20.39
CA GLY A 301 -12.76 -21.76 21.65
C GLY A 301 -11.55 -20.96 22.16
N SER A 302 -10.40 -21.00 21.48
CA SER A 302 -9.20 -20.26 21.91
C SER A 302 -9.32 -18.77 21.60
N ARG A 303 -9.16 -17.92 22.62
CA ARG A 303 -9.12 -16.46 22.48
C ARG A 303 -7.70 -15.90 22.31
N MET A 304 -6.69 -16.75 22.31
CA MET A 304 -5.28 -16.36 22.35
C MET A 304 -4.85 -15.55 21.12
N TYR A 305 -5.41 -15.86 19.94
CA TYR A 305 -4.97 -15.30 18.66
C TYR A 305 -5.85 -14.18 18.12
N LEU A 306 -6.85 -13.70 18.87
CA LEU A 306 -7.82 -12.71 18.37
C LEU A 306 -7.16 -11.40 17.89
N GLY A 307 -6.18 -10.88 18.64
CA GLY A 307 -5.45 -9.68 18.22
C GLY A 307 -4.61 -9.91 16.96
N ARG A 308 -3.94 -11.06 16.89
CA ARG A 308 -3.14 -11.47 15.72
C ARG A 308 -4.01 -11.68 14.48
N GLU A 309 -5.20 -12.26 14.64
CA GLU A 309 -6.16 -12.42 13.55
C GLU A 309 -6.60 -11.07 12.98
N ALA A 310 -6.99 -10.11 13.84
CA ALA A 310 -7.39 -8.78 13.38
C ALA A 310 -6.26 -8.02 12.66
N LEU A 311 -5.04 -8.06 13.20
CA LEU A 311 -3.89 -7.40 12.60
C LEU A 311 -3.48 -8.05 11.27
N LEU A 312 -3.56 -9.38 11.16
CA LEU A 312 -3.26 -10.10 9.93
C LEU A 312 -4.29 -9.77 8.84
N ILE A 313 -5.58 -9.67 9.17
CA ILE A 313 -6.63 -9.24 8.24
C ILE A 313 -6.32 -7.84 7.69
N GLY A 314 -5.97 -6.88 8.56
CA GLY A 314 -5.62 -5.53 8.12
C GLY A 314 -4.35 -5.48 7.28
N SER A 315 -3.31 -6.22 7.69
CA SER A 315 -2.03 -6.30 6.97
C SER A 315 -2.19 -6.92 5.59
N LEU A 316 -2.96 -8.02 5.47
CA LEU A 316 -3.27 -8.66 4.20
C LEU A 316 -4.11 -7.76 3.28
N ALA A 317 -5.13 -7.09 3.80
CA ALA A 317 -5.95 -6.18 3.02
C ALA A 317 -5.11 -5.03 2.43
N ALA A 318 -4.25 -4.42 3.26
CA ALA A 318 -3.34 -3.37 2.81
C ALA A 318 -2.32 -3.87 1.80
N PHE A 319 -1.72 -5.05 2.04
CA PHE A 319 -0.74 -5.67 1.15
C PHE A 319 -1.33 -5.96 -0.23
N LEU A 320 -2.52 -6.58 -0.29
CA LEU A 320 -3.20 -6.94 -1.53
C LEU A 320 -3.60 -5.70 -2.33
N SER A 321 -4.18 -4.70 -1.66
CA SER A 321 -4.54 -3.43 -2.31
C SER A 321 -3.34 -2.71 -2.87
N GLN A 322 -2.26 -2.59 -2.10
CA GLN A 322 -1.05 -1.93 -2.58
C GLN A 322 -0.35 -2.73 -3.67
N SER A 323 -0.37 -4.07 -3.61
CA SER A 323 0.18 -4.92 -4.68
C SER A 323 -0.57 -4.69 -5.99
N ILE A 324 -1.90 -4.62 -5.97
CA ILE A 324 -2.70 -4.37 -7.17
C ILE A 324 -2.46 -2.96 -7.70
N VAL A 325 -2.61 -1.94 -6.84
CA VAL A 325 -2.48 -0.54 -7.28
C VAL A 325 -1.06 -0.21 -7.70
N GLY A 326 -0.06 -0.62 -6.91
CA GLY A 326 1.35 -0.31 -7.16
C GLY A 326 1.91 -1.03 -8.37
N LEU A 327 1.65 -2.34 -8.51
CA LEU A 327 2.24 -3.14 -9.59
C LEU A 327 1.48 -2.95 -10.91
N PHE A 328 0.16 -2.81 -10.88
CA PHE A 328 -0.65 -2.87 -12.11
C PHE A 328 -1.30 -1.55 -12.52
N ILE A 329 -1.36 -0.54 -11.63
CA ILE A 329 -2.03 0.73 -11.94
C ILE A 329 -1.03 1.90 -11.97
N PHE A 330 -0.28 2.13 -10.90
CA PHE A 330 0.63 3.28 -10.78
C PHE A 330 1.92 2.95 -10.02
N ASN A 331 3.06 3.01 -10.70
CA ASN A 331 4.37 2.82 -10.08
C ASN A 331 4.65 3.83 -8.94
N ARG A 332 4.07 5.04 -8.98
CA ARG A 332 4.19 6.00 -7.85
C ARG A 332 3.72 5.41 -6.51
N SER A 333 2.77 4.47 -6.53
CA SER A 333 2.27 3.78 -5.33
C SER A 333 3.20 2.64 -4.86
N PHE A 334 4.34 2.46 -5.54
CA PHE A 334 5.35 1.42 -5.36
C PHE A 334 6.79 1.99 -5.42
N ASN A 335 6.97 3.29 -5.17
CA ASN A 335 8.29 3.93 -5.27
C ASN A 335 8.56 4.84 -4.07
N SER A 336 9.84 5.05 -3.74
CA SER A 336 10.29 5.89 -2.63
C SER A 336 9.66 5.46 -1.30
N ALA A 337 9.03 6.39 -0.56
CA ALA A 337 8.37 6.08 0.70
C ALA A 337 7.21 5.07 0.56
N ALA A 338 6.57 4.97 -0.61
CA ALA A 338 5.53 3.97 -0.83
C ALA A 338 6.12 2.55 -0.93
N LEU A 339 7.32 2.40 -1.50
CA LEU A 339 8.05 1.12 -1.50
C LEU A 339 8.45 0.71 -0.08
N LEU A 340 8.91 1.65 0.73
CA LEU A 340 9.23 1.40 2.14
C LEU A 340 7.98 0.93 2.92
N THR A 341 6.84 1.62 2.75
CA THR A 341 5.56 1.19 3.30
C THR A 341 5.18 -0.22 2.84
N TYR A 342 5.36 -0.54 1.55
CA TYR A 342 5.06 -1.85 1.00
C TYR A 342 5.89 -2.96 1.66
N ILE A 343 7.19 -2.74 1.83
CA ILE A 343 8.11 -3.64 2.50
C ILE A 343 7.67 -3.88 3.95
N ILE A 344 7.31 -2.81 4.68
CA ILE A 344 6.85 -2.91 6.08
C ILE A 344 5.56 -3.75 6.17
N ILE A 345 4.60 -3.50 5.28
CA ILE A 345 3.33 -4.24 5.28
C ILE A 345 3.55 -5.72 4.91
N SER A 346 4.41 -5.98 3.92
CA SER A 346 4.83 -7.33 3.54
C SER A 346 5.46 -8.08 4.73
N ALA A 347 6.37 -7.41 5.44
CA ALA A 347 7.02 -7.95 6.63
C ALA A 347 6.03 -8.19 7.79
N LEU A 348 5.03 -7.32 7.98
CA LEU A 348 3.97 -7.51 8.97
C LEU A 348 3.14 -8.78 8.68
N VAL A 349 2.82 -9.06 7.41
CA VAL A 349 2.14 -10.32 7.04
C VAL A 349 3.06 -11.51 7.36
N MET A 350 4.32 -11.46 6.93
CA MET A 350 5.27 -12.56 7.13
C MET A 350 5.59 -12.82 8.60
N ALA A 351 5.57 -11.80 9.46
CA ALA A 351 5.80 -11.96 10.89
C ALA A 351 4.81 -12.91 11.59
N HIS A 352 3.61 -13.10 11.03
CA HIS A 352 2.64 -14.05 11.57
C HIS A 352 2.99 -15.52 11.27
N THR A 353 3.89 -15.78 10.32
CA THR A 353 4.31 -17.13 9.90
C THR A 353 5.33 -17.76 10.85
N VAL A 354 6.11 -16.92 11.55
CA VAL A 354 7.18 -17.36 12.44
C VAL A 354 6.74 -17.15 13.89
N THR A 355 6.60 -18.24 14.64
CA THR A 355 6.39 -18.21 16.08
C THR A 355 7.56 -18.86 16.79
N VAL A 356 8.27 -18.10 17.62
CA VAL A 356 9.30 -18.66 18.50
C VAL A 356 8.59 -19.35 19.66
N LYS A 357 8.79 -20.67 19.82
CA LYS A 357 8.33 -21.40 21.00
C LYS A 357 8.99 -20.78 22.23
N ARG A 358 8.19 -20.18 23.11
CA ARG A 358 8.64 -19.78 24.44
C ARG A 358 8.71 -21.04 25.29
N THR A 359 9.86 -21.67 25.37
CA THR A 359 10.18 -22.56 26.49
C THR A 359 10.28 -21.68 27.72
N ILE A 360 9.24 -21.70 28.54
CA ILE A 360 9.29 -21.17 29.90
C ILE A 360 10.18 -22.16 30.68
N PRO A 361 11.33 -21.75 31.24
CA PRO A 361 12.05 -22.58 32.20
C PRO A 361 11.26 -22.75 33.50
#